data_AF-A0A0N7GY11-F1
#
_entry.id   AF-A0A0N7GY11-F1
#
_cell.length_a   1.000
_cell.length_b   1.000
_cell.length_c   1.000
_cell.angle_alpha   90.00
_cell.angle_beta   90.00
_cell.angle_gamma   90.00
#
_symmetry.space_group_name_H-M   'P 1'
#
loop_
_entity.id
_entity.type
_entity.pdbx_description
1 polymer ?
#
loop_
_entity_poly.entity_id
_entity_poly.type
_entity_poly.pdbx_seq_one_letter_code
_entity_poly.pdbx_strand_id
1 'polypeptide(L)'
;MLSIENSIDADKSRIIEMAWEDRTPFEAIHREYGLNESAVIQLMRQNLKSSSFKLWRKRMTGRKTKHLQLREPSINRAYCSRQYKHN
;
A
#
# COMPACT_ATOMS: atom_id res chain seq x y z
N MET A 1 -14.41 30.37 17.97
CA MET A 1 -13.17 30.38 17.17
C MET A 1 -12.22 29.34 17.76
N LEU A 2 -12.59 28.07 17.64
CA LEU A 2 -11.83 26.91 18.11
C LEU A 2 -12.21 25.75 17.19
N SER A 3 -11.24 24.87 16.91
CA SER A 3 -11.44 23.50 16.38
C SER A 3 -11.29 23.26 14.88
N ILE A 4 -10.30 23.84 14.19
CA ILE A 4 -9.88 23.35 12.86
C ILE A 4 -8.50 22.67 12.88
N GLU A 5 -7.66 22.91 13.89
CA GLU A 5 -6.27 22.41 13.88
C GLU A 5 -6.11 20.93 14.25
N ASN A 6 -7.16 20.26 14.75
CA ASN A 6 -7.06 18.88 15.24
C ASN A 6 -7.45 17.77 14.21
N SER A 7 -7.92 18.13 13.01
CA SER A 7 -8.30 17.11 12.00
C SER A 7 -7.10 16.66 11.16
N ILE A 8 -6.18 17.59 10.87
CA ILE A 8 -5.10 17.37 9.90
C ILE A 8 -4.11 16.31 10.39
N ASP A 9 -3.85 16.23 11.70
CA ASP A 9 -2.92 15.24 12.27
C ASP A 9 -3.54 13.84 12.40
N ALA A 10 -4.86 13.75 12.58
CA ALA A 10 -5.58 12.48 12.56
C ALA A 10 -5.58 11.89 11.14
N ASP A 11 -5.83 12.73 10.13
CA ASP A 11 -5.82 12.33 8.72
C ASP A 11 -4.42 11.87 8.29
N LYS A 12 -3.36 12.60 8.68
CA LYS A 12 -1.96 12.21 8.39
C LYS A 12 -1.60 10.88 9.04
N SER A 13 -1.93 10.71 10.32
CA SER A 13 -1.70 9.46 11.06
C SER A 13 -2.39 8.30 10.36
N ARG A 14 -3.63 8.50 9.92
CA ARG A 14 -4.41 7.49 9.20
C ARG A 14 -3.83 7.14 7.84
N ILE A 15 -3.38 8.14 7.07
CA ILE A 15 -2.70 7.92 5.78
C ILE A 15 -1.40 7.13 5.99
N ILE A 16 -0.64 7.42 7.05
CA ILE A 16 0.60 6.70 7.39
C ILE A 16 0.30 5.25 7.75
N GLU A 17 -0.73 4.99 8.57
CA GLU A 17 -1.20 3.63 8.88
C GLU A 17 -1.59 2.86 7.60
N MET A 18 -2.44 3.48 6.76
CA MET A 18 -2.88 2.89 5.49
C MET A 18 -1.71 2.61 4.56
N ALA A 19 -0.73 3.52 4.49
CA ALA A 19 0.47 3.37 3.66
C ALA A 19 1.45 2.32 4.21
N TRP A 20 1.45 2.07 5.53
CA TRP A 20 2.21 1.00 6.17
C TRP A 20 1.58 -0.37 5.99
N GLU A 21 0.26 -0.42 5.79
CA GLU A 21 -0.44 -1.67 5.54
C GLU A 21 -0.08 -2.20 4.15
N ASP A 22 0.66 -3.31 4.11
CA ASP A 22 1.13 -3.98 2.89
C ASP A 22 -0.02 -4.45 1.95
N ARG A 23 -1.29 -4.19 2.28
CA ARG A 23 -2.45 -4.54 1.47
C ARG A 23 -3.21 -3.35 0.90
N THR A 24 -2.87 -2.11 1.24
CA THR A 24 -3.60 -0.94 0.77
C THR A 24 -3.01 -0.43 -0.55
N PRO A 25 -3.74 -0.55 -1.68
CA PRO A 25 -3.30 0.05 -2.93
C PRO A 25 -3.32 1.58 -2.79
N PHE A 26 -2.38 2.27 -3.44
CA PHE A 26 -2.37 3.74 -3.48
C PHE A 26 -3.70 4.33 -4.00
N GLU A 27 -4.46 3.57 -4.80
CA GLU A 27 -5.80 3.95 -5.25
C GLU A 27 -6.81 4.10 -4.11
N ALA A 28 -6.73 3.31 -3.04
CA ALA A 28 -7.63 3.44 -1.90
C ALA A 28 -7.38 4.77 -1.17
N ILE A 29 -6.11 5.12 -0.98
CA ILE A 29 -5.70 6.39 -0.36
C ILE A 29 -6.08 7.57 -1.26
N HIS A 30 -5.92 7.43 -2.58
CA HIS A 30 -6.36 8.46 -3.52
C HIS A 30 -7.88 8.64 -3.49
N ARG A 31 -8.67 7.57 -3.42
CA ARG A 31 -10.13 7.65 -3.36
C ARG A 31 -10.64 8.31 -2.08
N GLU A 32 -10.00 8.06 -0.95
CA GLU A 32 -10.46 8.51 0.37
C GLU A 32 -9.91 9.91 0.74
N TYR A 33 -8.66 10.21 0.37
CA TYR A 33 -7.96 11.45 0.74
C TYR A 33 -7.56 12.33 -0.44
N GLY A 34 -7.81 11.91 -1.69
CA GLY A 34 -7.39 12.67 -2.88
C GLY A 34 -5.88 12.67 -3.12
N LEU A 35 -5.11 11.81 -2.43
CA LEU A 35 -3.65 11.81 -2.50
C LEU A 35 -3.11 10.82 -3.53
N ASN A 36 -2.33 11.35 -4.47
CA ASN A 36 -1.58 10.54 -5.44
C ASN A 36 -0.41 9.80 -4.79
N GLU A 37 0.09 8.74 -5.44
CA GLU A 37 1.25 7.96 -4.94
C GLU A 37 2.45 8.86 -4.58
N SER A 38 2.77 9.85 -5.42
CA SER A 38 3.85 10.80 -5.17
C SER A 38 3.65 11.59 -3.88
N ALA A 39 2.42 12.05 -3.61
CA ALA A 39 2.09 12.80 -2.40
C ALA A 39 2.22 11.93 -1.14
N VAL A 40 1.77 10.67 -1.21
CA VAL A 40 1.94 9.69 -0.13
C VAL A 40 3.42 9.38 0.11
N ILE A 41 4.23 9.23 -0.94
CA ILE A 41 5.68 9.02 -0.81
C ILE A 41 6.35 10.21 -0.12
N GLN A 42 5.98 11.44 -0.50
CA GLN A 42 6.50 12.65 0.13
C GLN A 42 6.09 12.73 1.61
N LEU A 43 4.83 12.45 1.92
CA LEU A 43 4.32 12.41 3.30
C LEU A 43 5.10 11.38 4.13
N MET A 44 5.26 10.16 3.62
CA MET A 44 6.00 9.09 4.28
C MET A 44 7.48 9.46 4.48
N ARG A 45 8.09 10.16 3.52
CA ARG A 45 9.48 10.63 3.62
C ARG A 45 9.66 11.71 4.67
N GLN A 46 8.66 12.57 4.88
CA GLN A 46 8.70 13.63 5.89
C GLN A 46 8.44 13.08 7.31
N ASN A 47 7.60 12.04 7.44
CA ASN A 47 7.18 11.53 8.74
C ASN A 47 8.02 10.34 9.25
N LEU A 48 8.64 9.56 8.37
CA LEU A 48 9.45 8.40 8.76
C LEU A 48 10.94 8.72 8.81
N LYS A 49 11.66 8.05 9.71
CA LYS A 49 13.13 7.99 9.70
C LYS A 49 13.62 7.35 8.40
N SER A 50 14.77 7.81 7.91
CA SER A 50 15.39 7.35 6.65
C SER A 50 15.53 5.82 6.53
N SER A 51 15.80 5.13 7.64
CA SER A 51 15.88 3.65 7.68
C SER A 51 14.52 2.99 7.47
N SER A 52 13.48 3.44 8.18
CA SER A 52 12.11 2.96 8.04
C SER A 52 11.55 3.24 6.64
N PHE A 53 11.83 4.43 6.09
CA PHE A 53 11.42 4.78 4.72
C PHE A 53 12.05 3.85 3.67
N LYS A 54 13.35 3.55 3.80
CA LYS A 54 14.04 2.60 2.91
C LYS A 54 13.42 1.20 2.97
N LEU A 55 13.06 0.72 4.17
CA LEU A 55 12.41 -0.57 4.35
C LEU A 55 11.01 -0.60 3.72
N TRP A 56 10.21 0.43 3.99
CA TRP A 56 8.89 0.60 3.38
C TRP A 56 8.99 0.64 1.85
N ARG A 57 9.92 1.45 1.30
CA ARG A 57 10.09 1.55 -0.15
C ARG A 57 10.61 0.25 -0.77
N LYS A 58 11.42 -0.54 -0.07
CA LYS A 58 11.82 -1.89 -0.51
C LYS A 58 10.61 -2.83 -0.60
N ARG A 59 9.66 -2.76 0.35
CA ARG A 59 8.41 -3.54 0.32
C ARG A 59 7.46 -3.09 -0.79
N MET A 60 7.32 -1.78 -1.00
CA MET A 60 6.44 -1.21 -2.02
C MET A 60 6.99 -1.35 -3.45
N THR A 61 8.30 -1.15 -3.65
CA THR A 61 8.95 -1.29 -4.98
C THR A 61 9.12 -2.75 -5.40
N GLY A 62 9.13 -3.69 -4.44
CA GLY A 62 9.22 -5.13 -4.73
C GLY A 62 8.04 -5.70 -5.52
N ARG A 63 6.94 -4.94 -5.68
CA ARG A 63 5.78 -5.35 -6.49
C ARG A 63 5.90 -4.85 -7.92
N LYS A 64 6.74 -5.52 -8.71
CA LYS A 64 6.71 -5.39 -10.19
C LYS A 64 5.46 -6.01 -10.82
N THR A 65 4.65 -6.75 -10.07
CA THR A 65 3.55 -7.56 -10.62
C THR A 65 2.21 -7.17 -10.02
N LYS A 66 1.69 -5.99 -10.36
CA LYS A 66 0.28 -5.67 -10.13
C LYS A 66 -0.29 -4.56 -11.02
N HIS A 67 0.21 -4.38 -12.23
CA HIS A 67 -0.74 -4.03 -13.29
C HIS A 67 -1.73 -5.20 -13.36
N LEU A 68 -3.01 -4.89 -13.32
CA LEU A 68 -4.17 -5.78 -13.53
C LEU A 68 -4.16 -6.51 -14.89
N GLN A 69 -3.00 -6.76 -15.50
CA GLN A 69 -2.80 -7.14 -16.89
C GLN A 69 -1.97 -8.42 -17.10
N LEU A 70 -1.70 -9.22 -16.06
CA LEU A 70 -1.03 -10.51 -16.21
C LEU A 70 -1.79 -11.67 -15.56
N ARG A 71 -3.12 -11.57 -15.51
CA ARG A 71 -3.96 -12.73 -15.20
C ARG A 71 -4.65 -13.15 -16.49
N GLU A 72 -4.03 -14.11 -17.18
CA GLU A 72 -4.68 -14.89 -18.22
C GLU A 72 -5.99 -15.48 -17.66
N PRO A 73 -7.17 -15.19 -18.24
CA PRO A 73 -8.44 -15.71 -17.76
C PRO A 73 -8.55 -17.25 -17.88
N SER A 74 -7.62 -17.89 -18.60
CA SER A 74 -7.52 -19.32 -18.83
C SER A 74 -6.95 -20.11 -17.63
N ILE A 75 -6.33 -19.45 -16.64
CA ILE A 75 -5.70 -20.13 -15.50
C ILE A 75 -6.70 -20.24 -14.34
N ASN A 76 -7.61 -21.22 -14.43
CA ASN A 76 -8.47 -21.66 -13.32
C ASN A 76 -7.77 -22.75 -12.49
N ARG A 77 -6.62 -22.42 -11.89
CA ARG A 77 -5.88 -23.35 -11.02
C ARG A 77 -5.92 -22.79 -9.60
N ALA A 78 -6.90 -23.22 -8.81
CA ALA A 78 -7.01 -22.87 -7.40
C ALA A 78 -5.94 -23.53 -6.52
N TYR A 79 -5.24 -24.57 -7.01
CA TYR A 79 -4.30 -25.37 -6.22
C TYR A 79 -3.00 -25.72 -6.97
N CYS A 80 -1.91 -25.87 -6.20
CA CYS A 80 -0.59 -26.26 -6.68
C CYS A 80 -0.53 -27.78 -6.91
N SER A 81 -0.01 -28.22 -8.05
CA SER A 81 0.03 -29.65 -8.47
C SER A 81 0.78 -30.58 -7.51
N ARG A 82 1.60 -30.05 -6.60
CA ARG A 82 2.37 -30.83 -5.60
C ARG A 82 1.63 -31.07 -4.29
N GLN A 83 0.39 -30.61 -4.15
CA GLN A 83 -0.32 -30.60 -2.87
C GLN A 83 -0.85 -31.98 -2.45
N TYR A 84 -1.07 -32.92 -3.36
CA TYR A 84 -1.49 -34.27 -3.00
C TYR A 84 -0.29 -35.21 -3.00
N LYS A 85 0.21 -35.54 -1.80
CA LYS A 85 0.91 -36.80 -1.58
C LYS A 85 -0.15 -37.90 -1.59
N HIS A 86 -0.23 -38.67 -2.69
CA HIS A 86 -0.83 -39.99 -2.63
C HIS A 86 0.14 -40.89 -1.85
N ASN A 87 -0.38 -41.59 -0.83
CA ASN A 87 0.28 -42.77 -0.27
C ASN A 87 0.25 -43.90 -1.29
#